data_AF-A0A7K0W3X4-F1
#
_entry.id   AF-A0A7K0W3X4-F1
#
_cell.length_a   1.000
_cell.length_b   1.000
_cell.length_c   1.000
_cell.angle_alpha   90.00
_cell.angle_beta   90.00
_cell.angle_gamma   90.00
#
_symmetry.space_group_name_H-M   'P 1'
#
loop_
_entity.id
_entity.type
_entity.pdbx_description
1 polymer ?
#
loop_
_entity_poly.entity_id
_entity_poly.type
_entity_poly.pdbx_seq_one_letter_code
_entity_poly.pdbx_strand_id
1 'polypeptide(L)'
;MKVGVVTFPGSLDDRDAARAIRAGGSDAIALWHDDADLHGVDAVILPGGFSYGDYLRCGAISRFAPVMGSIIEKANSGMPVL
;
A
#
# COMPACT_ATOMS: atom_id res chain seq x y z
N MET A 1 1.97 13.80 8.77
CA MET A 1 0.98 12.76 8.45
C MET A 1 1.71 11.45 8.34
N LYS A 2 1.06 10.36 8.73
CA LYS A 2 1.54 8.99 8.50
C LYS A 2 0.95 8.49 7.19
N VAL A 3 1.78 8.13 6.24
CA VAL A 3 1.35 7.57 4.96
C VAL A 3 1.83 6.13 4.88
N GLY A 4 0.88 5.21 4.76
CA GLY A 4 1.14 3.79 4.57
C GLY A 4 1.61 3.50 3.15
N VAL A 5 2.64 2.66 2.99
CA VAL A 5 3.05 2.12 1.69
C VAL A 5 2.92 0.61 1.75
N VAL A 6 2.07 0.06 0.89
CA VAL A 6 1.81 -1.39 0.89
C VAL A 6 2.93 -2.14 0.18
N THR A 7 3.51 -3.13 0.83
CA THR A 7 4.44 -4.08 0.21
C THR A 7 3.74 -5.41 -0.05
N PHE A 8 3.60 -5.77 -1.34
CA PHE A 8 3.21 -7.10 -1.79
C PHE A 8 4.45 -7.94 -2.14
N PRO A 9 4.35 -9.28 -2.21
CA PRO A 9 5.41 -10.08 -2.80
C PRO A 9 5.60 -9.63 -4.25
N GLY A 10 6.80 -9.20 -4.64
CA GLY A 10 7.07 -8.66 -5.99
C GLY A 10 6.81 -7.16 -6.18
N SER A 11 6.48 -6.41 -5.12
CA SER A 11 6.60 -4.95 -5.14
C SER A 11 8.05 -4.53 -5.41
N LEU A 12 8.23 -3.45 -6.18
CA LEU A 12 9.56 -2.94 -6.53
C LEU A 12 9.74 -1.48 -6.12
N ASP A 13 8.65 -0.71 -6.17
CA ASP A 13 8.69 0.76 -6.00
C ASP A 13 8.25 1.21 -4.61
N ASP A 14 8.03 0.31 -3.66
CA ASP A 14 7.61 0.60 -2.29
C ASP A 14 8.64 1.48 -1.54
N ARG A 15 9.93 1.20 -1.73
CA ARG A 15 11.02 2.04 -1.18
C ARG A 15 11.08 3.42 -1.83
N ASP A 16 10.74 3.52 -3.10
CA ASP A 16 10.73 4.78 -3.84
C ASP A 16 9.54 5.65 -3.42
N ALA A 17 8.35 5.05 -3.27
CA ALA A 17 7.19 5.69 -2.66
C ALA A 17 7.50 6.18 -1.24
N ALA A 18 8.12 5.35 -0.40
CA ALA A 18 8.53 5.75 0.94
C ALA A 18 9.56 6.90 0.94
N ARG A 19 10.46 6.96 -0.06
CA ARG A 19 11.40 8.08 -0.23
C ARG A 19 10.65 9.36 -0.60
N ALA A 20 9.70 9.29 -1.54
CA ALA A 20 8.90 10.42 -1.96
C ALA A 20 8.05 11.00 -0.83
N ILE A 21 7.40 10.14 -0.02
CA ILE A 21 6.64 10.55 1.18
C ILE A 21 7.53 11.35 2.14
N ARG A 22 8.73 10.83 2.44
CA ARG A 22 9.68 11.50 3.35
C ARG A 22 10.19 12.82 2.76
N ALA A 23 10.47 12.87 1.47
CA ALA A 23 10.86 14.10 0.78
C ALA A 23 9.74 15.15 0.80
N GLY A 24 8.47 14.72 0.82
CA GLY A 24 7.29 15.57 1.00
C GLY A 24 7.00 15.96 2.46
N GLY A 25 7.86 15.60 3.42
CA GLY A 25 7.71 15.99 4.83
C GLY A 25 6.72 15.15 5.64
N SER A 26 6.41 13.94 5.20
CA SER A 26 5.52 13.00 5.92
C SER A 26 6.24 11.72 6.35
N ASP A 27 5.66 11.00 7.30
CA ASP A 27 6.21 9.74 7.82
C ASP A 27 5.73 8.57 6.97
N ALA A 28 6.67 7.83 6.37
CA ALA A 28 6.36 6.63 5.59
C ALA A 28 6.30 5.40 6.51
N ILE A 29 5.14 4.76 6.58
CA ILE A 29 4.87 3.54 7.35
C ILE A 29 4.78 2.37 6.37
N ALA A 30 5.58 1.31 6.56
CA ALA A 30 5.46 0.11 5.74
C ALA A 30 4.22 -0.69 6.19
N LEU A 31 3.39 -1.10 5.23
CA LEU A 31 2.23 -1.96 5.46
C LEU A 31 2.44 -3.29 4.73
N TRP A 32 2.47 -4.39 5.47
CA TRP A 32 2.64 -5.71 4.87
C TRP A 32 1.31 -6.22 4.32
N HIS A 33 1.30 -6.80 3.11
CA HIS A 33 0.07 -7.20 2.45
C HIS A 33 -0.79 -8.20 3.26
N ASP A 34 -0.15 -9.05 4.06
CA ASP A 34 -0.80 -10.11 4.85
C ASP A 34 -1.25 -9.62 6.24
N ASP A 35 -0.98 -8.36 6.58
CA ASP A 35 -1.47 -7.70 7.79
C ASP A 35 -2.68 -6.83 7.45
N ALA A 36 -3.78 -7.01 8.18
CA ALA A 36 -4.98 -6.21 8.00
C ALA A 36 -4.92 -4.88 8.76
N ASP A 37 -4.00 -4.72 9.71
CA ASP A 37 -3.84 -3.46 10.45
C ASP A 37 -3.16 -2.40 9.57
N LEU A 38 -3.75 -1.21 9.50
CA LEU A 38 -3.20 -0.06 8.79
C LEU A 38 -2.34 0.82 9.69
N HIS A 39 -2.12 0.45 10.95
CA HIS A 39 -1.21 1.11 11.90
C HIS A 39 -1.52 2.61 12.12
N GLY A 40 -2.80 2.97 11.98
CA GLY A 40 -3.30 4.33 12.17
C GLY A 40 -2.73 5.35 11.17
N VAL A 41 -2.47 4.94 9.92
CA VAL A 41 -2.07 5.87 8.86
C VAL A 41 -3.22 6.78 8.43
N ASP A 42 -2.86 7.99 7.97
CA ASP A 42 -3.79 9.02 7.51
C ASP A 42 -4.13 8.87 6.00
N ALA A 43 -3.26 8.19 5.24
CA ALA A 43 -3.40 7.91 3.81
C ALA A 43 -2.61 6.64 3.42
N VAL A 44 -2.90 6.05 2.26
CA VAL A 44 -2.21 4.86 1.74
C VAL A 44 -1.72 5.07 0.31
N ILE A 45 -0.55 4.54 -0.01
CA ILE A 45 -0.03 4.38 -1.37
C ILE A 45 0.03 2.90 -1.71
N LEU A 46 -0.51 2.54 -2.88
CA LEU A 46 -0.30 1.25 -3.54
C LEU A 46 0.85 1.39 -4.54
N PRO A 47 2.09 0.98 -4.18
CA PRO A 47 3.24 1.20 -5.03
C PRO A 47 3.21 0.31 -6.28
N GLY A 48 3.96 0.75 -7.29
CA GLY A 48 4.19 -0.01 -8.52
C GLY A 48 5.09 -1.24 -8.34
N GLY A 49 5.28 -1.96 -9.45
CA GLY A 49 6.07 -3.18 -9.54
C GLY A 49 5.29 -4.31 -10.22
N PHE A 50 5.65 -5.54 -9.86
CA PHE A 50 5.07 -6.78 -10.40
C PHE A 50 4.57 -7.63 -9.24
N SER A 51 3.57 -7.14 -8.52
CA SER A 51 2.99 -7.85 -7.39
C SER A 51 2.52 -9.25 -7.81
N TYR A 52 2.96 -10.27 -7.07
CA TYR A 52 2.83 -11.69 -7.41
C TYR A 52 3.27 -12.02 -8.85
N GLY A 53 4.30 -11.32 -9.35
CA GLY A 53 4.89 -11.48 -10.67
C GLY A 53 3.92 -11.30 -11.84
N ASP A 54 2.78 -10.63 -11.62
CA ASP A 54 1.69 -10.48 -12.60
C ASP A 54 1.18 -11.83 -13.17
N TYR A 55 1.34 -12.93 -12.43
CA TYR A 55 1.17 -14.31 -12.94
C TYR A 55 -0.19 -14.61 -13.59
N LEU A 56 -1.28 -13.97 -13.14
CA LEU A 56 -2.59 -14.07 -13.80
C LEU A 56 -2.85 -12.86 -14.71
N ARG A 57 -2.77 -11.67 -14.13
CA ARG A 57 -2.83 -10.33 -14.74
C ARG A 57 -2.28 -9.35 -13.72
N CYS A 58 -1.74 -8.22 -14.16
CA CYS A 58 -1.27 -7.16 -13.27
C CYS A 58 -2.24 -6.85 -12.12
N GLY A 59 -1.74 -6.99 -10.88
CA GLY A 59 -2.48 -6.75 -9.64
C GLY A 59 -3.67 -7.69 -9.35
N ALA A 60 -3.98 -8.67 -10.20
CA ALA A 60 -5.19 -9.49 -10.06
C ALA A 60 -5.17 -10.42 -8.85
N ILE A 61 -3.98 -10.83 -8.38
CA ILE A 61 -3.81 -11.64 -7.17
C ILE A 61 -3.79 -10.73 -5.93
N SER A 62 -3.17 -9.55 -6.03
CA SER A 62 -2.94 -8.60 -4.92
C SER A 62 -4.24 -8.14 -4.25
N ARG A 63 -5.35 -8.06 -4.99
CA ARG A 63 -6.67 -7.67 -4.45
C ARG A 63 -7.19 -8.57 -3.32
N PHE A 64 -6.67 -9.79 -3.19
CA PHE A 64 -7.11 -10.76 -2.19
C PHE A 64 -6.29 -10.68 -0.89
N ALA A 65 -5.26 -9.84 -0.85
CA ALA A 65 -4.43 -9.68 0.33
C ALA A 65 -5.23 -9.06 1.51
N PRO A 66 -5.05 -9.54 2.75
CA PRO A 66 -5.73 -9.02 3.94
C PRO A 66 -5.76 -7.49 4.05
N VAL A 67 -4.64 -6.81 3.80
CA VAL A 67 -4.54 -5.35 3.88
C VAL A 67 -5.55 -4.63 2.96
N MET A 68 -5.89 -5.24 1.82
CA MET A 68 -6.79 -4.62 0.84
C MET A 68 -8.22 -4.49 1.36
N GLY A 69 -8.67 -5.41 2.21
CA GLY A 69 -9.98 -5.31 2.86
C GLY A 69 -10.10 -4.04 3.70
N SER A 70 -9.11 -3.80 4.57
CA SER A 70 -9.03 -2.62 5.41
C SER A 70 -8.86 -1.33 4.60
N ILE A 71 -8.05 -1.36 3.54
CA ILE A 71 -7.87 -0.19 2.64
C ILE A 71 -9.19 0.17 1.96
N ILE A 72 -9.92 -0.81 1.42
CA ILE A 72 -11.20 -0.57 0.74
C ILE A 72 -12.22 0.04 1.72
N GLU A 73 -12.33 -0.51 2.93
CA GLU A 73 -13.23 0.03 3.96
C GLU A 73 -12.89 1.49 4.29
N LYS A 74 -11.62 1.78 4.54
CA LYS A 74 -11.16 3.12 4.90
C LYS A 74 -11.26 4.10 3.74
N ALA A 75 -10.98 3.67 2.51
CA ALA A 75 -11.16 4.47 1.30
C ALA A 75 -12.62 4.88 1.12
N ASN A 76 -13.56 3.96 1.34
CA ASN A 76 -15.01 4.25 1.31
C ASN A 76 -15.42 5.26 2.40
N SER A 77 -14.68 5.33 3.51
CA SER A 77 -14.86 6.35 4.56
C SER A 77 -14.13 7.68 4.30
N GLY A 78 -13.47 7.82 3.14
CA GLY A 78 -12.80 9.06 2.71
C GLY A 78 -11.30 9.12 2.97
N MET A 79 -10.66 8.03 3.41
CA MET A 79 -9.20 7.97 3.50
C MET A 79 -8.59 8.08 2.09
N PRO A 80 -7.63 9.00 1.86
CA PRO A 80 -6.94 9.07 0.57
C PRO A 80 -6.15 7.79 0.28
N VAL A 81 -6.30 7.28 -0.95
CA VAL A 81 -5.52 6.17 -1.50
C VAL A 81 -4.97 6.60 -2.85
N LEU A 82 -3.67 6.41 -3.06
CA LEU A 82 -2.95 6.71 -4.30
C LEU A 82 -2.36 5.45 -4.93
#